data_AF-A0AAD8PE79-F1
#
_entry.id   AF-A0AAD8PE79-F1
#
_cell.length_a   1.000
_cell.length_b   1.000
_cell.length_c   1.000
_cell.angle_alpha   90.00
_cell.angle_beta   90.00
_cell.angle_gamma   90.00
#
_symmetry.space_group_name_H-M   'P 1'
#
loop_
_entity.id
_entity.type
_entity.pdbx_description
1 polymer ?
#
loop_
_entity_poly.entity_id
_entity_poly.type
_entity_poly.pdbx_seq_one_letter_code
_entity_poly.pdbx_strand_id
1 'polypeptide(L)'
;MADAEGARRDPYDEAENKVRKNIRKVIVLQSQVLEELRSSGSNCTIESTSKGPELLKVCSGIESDIVELQKVIDAIKNKPEKYRISTKVVDARQSTINEFRSKIKGVRERNNAAQNKPSSSYGASLAQYQLKNQREILEQQDVQLNALNSSASNLHDNAMAINVELTNQNRMLMGVDESFDETQFRLHSLGKRMAIFLDTNNPSLLKLVIILSSIAMFLLLFIILF
;
A
#
# COMPACT_ATOMS: atom_id res chain seq x y z
N MET A 1 2.01 -5.31 -33.05
CA MET A 1 2.47 -6.32 -32.07
C MET A 1 2.88 -5.55 -30.82
N ALA A 2 1.89 -5.09 -30.07
CA ALA A 2 2.05 -4.30 -28.85
C ALA A 2 0.87 -4.68 -27.97
N ASP A 3 1.12 -5.46 -26.92
CA ASP A 3 0.21 -5.70 -25.78
C ASP A 3 0.92 -6.67 -24.82
N ALA A 4 1.98 -6.18 -24.18
CA ALA A 4 2.70 -6.91 -23.15
C ALA A 4 3.27 -5.95 -22.09
N GLU A 5 2.52 -4.90 -21.76
CA GLU A 5 2.81 -4.04 -20.62
C GLU A 5 1.78 -4.35 -19.55
N GLY A 6 2.25 -5.01 -18.48
CA GLY A 6 1.44 -5.80 -17.56
C GLY A 6 0.21 -5.08 -17.02
N ALA A 7 -0.84 -5.87 -16.82
CA ALA A 7 -2.04 -5.56 -16.06
C ALA A 7 -1.69 -5.20 -14.59
N ARG A 8 -1.02 -4.06 -14.39
CA ARG A 8 -0.97 -3.36 -13.11
C ARG A 8 -2.40 -2.94 -12.82
N ARG A 9 -3.06 -3.67 -11.91
CA ARG A 9 -4.41 -3.36 -11.43
C ARG A 9 -4.45 -1.88 -11.06
N ASP A 10 -5.40 -1.13 -11.62
CA ASP A 10 -5.54 0.29 -11.29
C ASP A 10 -5.78 0.40 -9.78
N PRO A 11 -4.97 1.20 -9.04
CA PRO A 11 -5.17 1.39 -7.60
C PRO A 11 -6.58 1.90 -7.27
N TYR A 12 -7.22 2.62 -8.21
CA TYR A 12 -8.62 3.01 -8.09
C TYR A 12 -9.55 1.78 -8.05
N ASP A 13 -9.36 0.83 -8.95
CA ASP A 13 -10.19 -0.37 -9.06
C ASP A 13 -9.99 -1.28 -7.82
N GLU A 14 -8.79 -1.29 -7.23
CA GLU A 14 -8.53 -1.98 -5.95
C GLU A 14 -9.29 -1.33 -4.78
N ALA A 15 -9.21 0.00 -4.66
CA ALA A 15 -9.95 0.74 -3.64
C ALA A 15 -11.48 0.60 -3.82
N GLU A 16 -11.97 0.63 -5.06
CA GLU A 16 -13.37 0.36 -5.40
C GLU A 16 -13.80 -1.05 -4.95
N ASN A 17 -12.96 -2.06 -5.18
CA ASN A 17 -13.22 -3.43 -4.74
C ASN A 17 -13.22 -3.59 -3.22
N LYS A 18 -12.35 -2.85 -2.52
CA LYS A 18 -12.37 -2.77 -1.04
C LYS A 18 -13.68 -2.20 -0.53
N VAL A 19 -14.17 -1.11 -1.15
CA VAL A 19 -15.48 -0.53 -0.82
C VAL A 19 -16.61 -1.53 -1.08
N ARG A 20 -16.61 -2.21 -2.23
CA ARG A 20 -17.58 -3.29 -2.51
C ARG A 20 -17.58 -4.36 -1.44
N LYS A 21 -16.40 -4.84 -1.04
CA LYS A 21 -16.25 -5.86 0.02
C LYS A 21 -16.83 -5.38 1.35
N ASN A 22 -16.52 -4.14 1.73
CA ASN A 22 -17.03 -3.54 2.96
C ASN A 22 -18.57 -3.37 2.91
N ILE A 23 -19.13 -2.97 1.76
CA ILE A 23 -20.60 -2.90 1.58
C ILE A 23 -21.25 -4.28 1.78
N ARG A 24 -20.65 -5.35 1.24
CA ARG A 24 -21.16 -6.71 1.48
C ARG A 24 -21.12 -7.08 2.96
N LYS A 25 -19.99 -6.80 3.62
CA LYS A 25 -19.84 -7.00 5.07
C LYS A 25 -20.92 -6.26 5.86
N VAL A 26 -21.20 -5.01 5.49
CA VAL A 26 -22.27 -4.21 6.10
C VAL A 26 -23.65 -4.84 5.95
N ILE A 27 -23.97 -5.40 4.79
CA ILE A 27 -25.27 -6.05 4.57
C ILE A 27 -25.44 -7.29 5.46
N VAL A 28 -24.39 -8.11 5.60
CA VAL A 28 -24.39 -9.28 6.48
C VAL A 28 -24.47 -8.86 7.96
N LEU A 29 -23.65 -7.90 8.37
CA LEU A 29 -23.69 -7.37 9.73
C LEU A 29 -25.06 -6.78 10.05
N GLN A 30 -25.69 -6.10 9.09
CA GLN A 30 -27.01 -5.55 9.27
C GLN A 30 -28.07 -6.64 9.44
N SER A 31 -28.06 -7.72 8.65
CA SER A 31 -29.02 -8.81 8.84
C SER A 31 -28.86 -9.48 10.20
N GLN A 32 -27.62 -9.67 10.66
CA GLN A 32 -27.31 -10.20 12.00
C GLN A 32 -27.85 -9.27 13.10
N VAL A 33 -27.58 -7.96 12.99
CA VAL A 33 -28.06 -6.97 13.95
C VAL A 33 -29.58 -6.93 13.99
N LEU A 34 -30.27 -6.98 12.85
CA LEU A 34 -31.73 -6.98 12.80
C LEU A 34 -32.34 -8.25 13.42
N GLU A 35 -31.69 -9.40 13.25
CA GLU A 35 -32.12 -10.66 13.86
C GLU A 35 -31.90 -10.66 15.38
N GLU A 36 -30.76 -10.14 15.85
CA GLU A 36 -30.49 -9.92 17.26
C GLU A 36 -31.51 -8.95 17.89
N LEU A 37 -31.81 -7.82 17.24
CA LEU A 37 -32.82 -6.85 17.67
C LEU A 37 -34.24 -7.45 17.71
N ARG A 38 -34.55 -8.42 16.86
CA ARG A 38 -35.84 -9.12 16.88
C ARG A 38 -35.93 -10.12 18.03
N SER A 39 -34.84 -10.84 18.30
CA SER A 39 -34.76 -11.82 19.39
C SER A 39 -34.71 -11.16 20.78
N SER A 40 -34.08 -9.98 20.88
CA SER A 40 -33.95 -9.21 22.11
C SER A 40 -35.10 -8.23 22.27
N GLY A 41 -36.03 -8.54 23.17
CA GLY A 41 -37.24 -7.75 23.42
C GLY A 41 -36.99 -6.26 23.78
N SER A 42 -37.89 -5.42 23.27
CA SER A 42 -38.26 -4.01 23.53
C SER A 42 -37.23 -2.90 23.84
N ASN A 43 -36.00 -3.18 24.31
CA ASN A 43 -35.04 -2.14 24.71
C ASN A 43 -33.64 -2.27 24.06
N CYS A 44 -33.49 -3.10 23.03
CA CYS A 44 -32.19 -3.28 22.36
C CYS A 44 -31.95 -2.17 21.34
N THR A 45 -30.84 -1.42 21.49
CA THR A 45 -30.35 -0.47 20.49
C THR A 45 -29.33 -1.14 19.59
N ILE A 46 -29.09 -0.57 18.40
CA ILE A 46 -28.05 -1.07 17.50
C ILE A 46 -26.71 -1.14 18.22
N GLU A 47 -26.35 -0.10 18.98
CA GLU A 47 -25.08 -0.08 19.73
C GLU A 47 -24.98 -1.15 20.82
N SER A 48 -26.12 -1.54 21.41
CA SER A 48 -26.19 -2.62 22.41
C SER A 48 -26.17 -4.03 21.79
N THR A 49 -26.22 -4.12 20.46
CA THR A 49 -26.16 -5.39 19.72
C THR A 49 -24.71 -5.84 19.57
N SER A 50 -24.42 -7.15 19.57
CA SER A 50 -23.03 -7.65 19.53
C SER A 50 -22.25 -7.12 18.31
N LYS A 51 -22.95 -6.96 17.18
CA LYS A 51 -22.39 -6.56 15.89
C LYS A 51 -22.67 -5.12 15.47
N GLY A 52 -23.45 -4.36 16.24
CA GLY A 52 -23.84 -3.00 15.86
C GLY A 52 -22.71 -1.97 15.87
N PRO A 53 -21.82 -1.94 16.88
CA PRO A 53 -20.64 -1.07 16.85
C PRO A 53 -19.70 -1.37 15.66
N GLU A 54 -19.55 -2.64 15.31
CA GLU A 54 -18.79 -3.06 14.12
C GLU A 54 -19.46 -2.57 12.83
N LEU A 55 -20.78 -2.71 12.71
CA LEU A 55 -21.57 -2.20 11.58
C LEU A 55 -21.38 -0.70 11.39
N LEU A 56 -21.51 0.09 12.47
CA LEU A 56 -21.34 1.55 12.41
C LEU A 56 -19.92 1.96 12.01
N LYS A 57 -18.91 1.28 12.57
CA LYS A 57 -17.50 1.50 12.21
C LYS A 57 -17.24 1.24 10.73
N VAL A 58 -17.75 0.13 10.20
CA VAL A 58 -17.57 -0.21 8.78
C VAL A 58 -18.35 0.77 7.87
N CYS A 59 -19.56 1.17 8.25
CA CYS A 59 -20.32 2.20 7.52
C CYS A 59 -19.56 3.53 7.44
N SER A 60 -19.02 4.01 8.56
CA SER A 60 -18.22 5.25 8.60
C SER A 60 -16.93 5.12 7.77
N GLY A 61 -16.25 3.97 7.82
CA GLY A 61 -15.08 3.70 6.99
C GLY A 61 -15.42 3.76 5.49
N ILE A 62 -16.53 3.17 5.06
CA ILE A 62 -16.99 3.23 3.67
C ILE A 62 -17.32 4.67 3.25
N GLU A 63 -17.95 5.46 4.12
CA GLU A 63 -18.24 6.87 3.82
C GLU A 63 -16.95 7.67 3.57
N SER A 64 -15.89 7.42 4.36
CA SER A 64 -14.56 8.00 4.14
C SER A 64 -13.96 7.54 2.81
N ASP A 65 -13.95 6.23 2.54
CA ASP A 65 -13.39 5.66 1.31
C ASP A 65 -14.11 6.22 0.06
N ILE A 66 -15.43 6.40 0.11
CA ILE A 66 -16.24 7.01 -0.96
C ILE A 66 -15.79 8.46 -1.22
N VAL A 67 -15.51 9.23 -0.17
CA VAL A 67 -15.02 10.61 -0.30
C VAL A 67 -13.65 10.65 -0.95
N GLU A 68 -12.75 9.72 -0.60
CA GLU A 68 -11.44 9.60 -1.23
C GLU A 68 -11.54 9.23 -2.72
N LEU A 69 -12.37 8.25 -3.07
CA LEU A 69 -12.62 7.89 -4.47
C LEU A 69 -13.21 9.04 -5.27
N GLN A 70 -14.10 9.84 -4.68
CA GLN A 70 -14.65 11.03 -5.33
C GLN A 70 -13.56 12.08 -5.61
N LYS A 71 -12.64 12.33 -4.67
CA LYS A 71 -11.52 13.25 -4.88
C LYS A 71 -10.64 12.82 -6.05
N VAL A 72 -10.44 11.51 -6.24
CA VAL A 72 -9.68 10.99 -7.39
C VAL A 72 -10.42 11.29 -8.70
N ILE A 73 -11.73 11.05 -8.75
CA ILE A 73 -12.54 11.40 -9.93
C ILE A 73 -12.47 12.90 -10.22
N ASP A 74 -12.59 13.74 -9.20
CA ASP A 74 -12.57 15.20 -9.36
C ASP A 74 -11.20 15.69 -9.83
N ALA A 75 -10.11 15.10 -9.32
CA ALA A 75 -8.76 15.38 -9.80
C ALA A 75 -8.57 15.02 -11.28
N ILE A 76 -9.14 13.89 -11.72
CA ILE A 76 -9.12 13.46 -13.14
C ILE A 76 -9.93 14.44 -14.00
N LYS A 77 -11.14 14.83 -13.56
CA LYS A 77 -11.99 15.80 -14.25
C LYS A 77 -11.33 17.18 -14.38
N ASN A 78 -10.59 17.61 -13.37
CA ASN A 78 -9.92 18.91 -13.36
C ASN A 78 -8.66 18.96 -14.25
N LYS A 79 -8.01 17.83 -14.54
CA LYS A 79 -6.78 17.77 -15.37
C LYS A 79 -6.80 16.60 -16.37
N PRO A 80 -7.72 16.60 -17.36
CA PRO A 80 -7.92 15.48 -18.26
C PRO A 80 -6.68 15.14 -19.10
N GLU A 81 -5.92 16.16 -19.52
CA GLU A 81 -4.71 16.00 -20.35
C GLU A 81 -3.60 15.22 -19.62
N LYS A 82 -3.51 15.34 -18.30
CA LYS A 82 -2.49 14.69 -17.48
C LYS A 82 -2.73 13.20 -17.31
N TYR A 83 -4.00 12.79 -17.20
CA TYR A 83 -4.36 11.43 -16.84
C TYR A 83 -4.74 10.56 -18.04
N ARG A 84 -5.15 11.16 -19.17
CA ARG A 84 -5.49 10.44 -20.42
C ARG A 84 -6.49 9.28 -20.22
N ILE A 85 -7.41 9.44 -19.25
CA ILE A 85 -8.48 8.48 -18.95
C ILE A 85 -9.70 8.83 -19.81
N SER A 86 -10.35 7.81 -20.39
CA SER A 86 -11.56 8.00 -21.18
C SER A 86 -12.69 8.58 -20.32
N THR A 87 -13.41 9.58 -20.84
CA THR A 87 -14.61 10.16 -20.20
C THR A 87 -15.65 9.09 -19.86
N LYS A 88 -15.81 8.07 -20.71
CA LYS A 88 -16.70 6.92 -20.44
C LYS A 88 -16.33 6.18 -19.15
N VAL A 89 -15.03 6.03 -18.89
CA VAL A 89 -14.54 5.36 -17.66
C VAL A 89 -14.80 6.25 -16.44
N VAL A 90 -14.58 7.55 -16.57
CA VAL A 90 -14.86 8.52 -15.49
C VAL A 90 -16.35 8.54 -15.14
N ASP A 91 -17.23 8.48 -16.14
CA ASP A 91 -18.68 8.44 -15.94
C ASP A 91 -19.14 7.12 -15.30
N ALA A 92 -18.58 5.99 -15.74
CA ALA A 92 -18.84 4.69 -15.11
C ALA A 92 -18.41 4.66 -13.63
N ARG A 93 -17.24 5.23 -13.32
CA ARG A 93 -16.73 5.38 -11.95
C ARG A 93 -17.65 6.27 -11.12
N GLN A 94 -18.12 7.38 -11.68
CA GLN A 94 -19.07 8.28 -11.01
C GLN A 94 -20.40 7.58 -10.70
N SER A 95 -20.92 6.78 -11.64
CA SER A 95 -22.13 5.96 -11.44
C SER A 95 -21.93 4.95 -10.31
N THR A 96 -20.77 4.29 -10.26
CA THR A 96 -20.44 3.32 -9.22
C THR A 96 -20.36 3.97 -7.83
N ILE A 97 -19.76 5.15 -7.71
CA ILE A 97 -19.77 5.92 -6.46
C ILE A 97 -21.19 6.28 -6.03
N ASN A 98 -22.05 6.71 -6.96
CA ASN A 98 -23.43 7.05 -6.65
C ASN A 98 -24.22 5.82 -6.17
N GLU A 99 -23.96 4.65 -6.75
CA GLU A 99 -24.51 3.38 -6.30
C GLU A 99 -24.08 3.06 -4.86
N PHE A 100 -22.79 3.21 -4.54
CA PHE A 100 -22.27 2.99 -3.18
C PHE A 100 -22.92 3.93 -2.15
N ARG A 101 -23.05 5.22 -2.48
CA ARG A 101 -23.74 6.20 -1.64
C ARG A 101 -25.20 5.79 -1.39
N SER A 102 -25.91 5.38 -2.43
CA SER A 102 -27.31 4.93 -2.31
C SER A 102 -27.43 3.70 -1.40
N LYS A 103 -26.55 2.71 -1.58
CA LYS A 103 -26.51 1.50 -0.74
C LYS A 103 -26.27 1.81 0.73
N ILE A 104 -25.29 2.66 1.05
CA ILE A 104 -24.98 3.05 2.44
C ILE A 104 -26.09 3.88 3.05
N LYS A 105 -26.66 4.82 2.29
CA LYS A 105 -27.82 5.59 2.74
C LYS A 105 -28.99 4.67 3.08
N GLY A 106 -29.29 3.69 2.23
CA GLY A 106 -30.33 2.70 2.50
C GLY A 106 -30.03 1.80 3.70
N VAL A 107 -28.78 1.45 3.98
CA VAL A 107 -28.39 0.76 5.23
C VAL A 107 -28.70 1.64 6.44
N ARG A 108 -28.30 2.91 6.41
CA ARG A 108 -28.47 3.85 7.52
C ARG A 108 -29.94 4.15 7.82
N GLU A 109 -30.74 4.36 6.78
CA GLU A 109 -32.18 4.57 6.92
C GLU A 109 -32.87 3.35 7.56
N ARG A 110 -32.50 2.14 7.14
CA ARG A 110 -33.01 0.90 7.74
C ARG A 110 -32.60 0.74 9.20
N ASN A 111 -31.35 1.07 9.53
CA ASN A 111 -30.87 1.06 10.91
C ASN A 111 -31.68 2.05 11.78
N ASN A 112 -31.91 3.27 11.30
CA ASN A 112 -32.73 4.25 12.01
C ASN A 112 -34.19 3.80 12.15
N ALA A 113 -34.78 3.21 11.11
CA ALA A 113 -36.15 2.69 11.15
C ALA A 113 -36.30 1.51 12.12
N ALA A 114 -35.28 0.66 12.25
CA ALA A 114 -35.26 -0.44 13.22
C ALA A 114 -35.15 0.06 14.67
N GLN A 115 -34.50 1.19 14.91
CA GLN A 115 -34.43 1.83 16.23
C GLN A 115 -35.73 2.55 16.61
N ASN A 116 -36.35 3.24 15.66
CA ASN A 116 -37.59 3.99 15.86
C ASN A 116 -38.80 3.11 15.54
N LYS A 117 -39.11 2.12 16.40
CA LYS A 117 -40.33 1.29 16.28
C LYS A 117 -41.58 2.19 16.12
N PRO A 118 -42.34 2.11 15.02
CA PRO A 118 -43.76 2.45 15.07
C PRO A 118 -44.49 1.21 15.61
N SER A 119 -45.24 1.37 16.71
CA SER A 119 -46.06 0.32 17.35
C SER A 119 -47.23 -0.19 16.50
N SER A 120 -47.16 -0.08 15.17
CA SER A 120 -48.21 -0.43 14.22
C SER A 120 -47.94 -1.79 13.57
N SER A 121 -49.00 -2.60 13.44
CA SER A 121 -49.00 -3.90 12.74
C SER A 121 -48.42 -3.82 11.30
N TYR A 122 -48.56 -2.66 10.64
CA TYR A 122 -47.95 -2.39 9.33
C TYR A 122 -46.41 -2.31 9.36
N GLY A 123 -45.81 -1.94 10.49
CA GLY A 123 -44.35 -1.91 10.65
C GLY A 123 -43.73 -3.30 10.68
N ALA A 124 -44.44 -4.30 11.20
CA ALA A 124 -43.97 -5.67 11.27
C ALA A 124 -43.95 -6.35 9.88
N SER A 125 -44.98 -6.13 9.05
CA SER A 125 -45.01 -6.66 7.68
C SER A 125 -43.95 -6.01 6.78
N LEU A 126 -43.70 -4.71 6.97
CA LEU A 126 -42.63 -4.00 6.28
C LEU A 126 -41.25 -4.53 6.67
N ALA A 127 -41.00 -4.76 7.97
CA ALA A 127 -39.75 -5.35 8.44
C ALA A 127 -39.53 -6.77 7.88
N GLN A 128 -40.60 -7.57 7.76
CA GLN A 128 -40.54 -8.90 7.17
C GLN A 128 -40.22 -8.87 5.67
N TYR A 129 -40.85 -7.95 4.93
CA TYR A 129 -40.53 -7.74 3.51
C TYR A 129 -39.06 -7.30 3.32
N GLN A 130 -38.56 -6.44 4.20
CA GLN A 130 -37.17 -5.97 4.16
C GLN A 130 -36.13 -7.08 4.40
N LEU A 131 -36.41 -7.99 5.34
CA LEU A 131 -35.57 -9.17 5.60
C LEU A 131 -35.52 -10.11 4.38
N LYS A 132 -36.66 -10.28 3.70
CA LYS A 132 -36.71 -11.06 2.47
C LYS A 132 -35.83 -10.45 1.39
N ASN A 133 -35.93 -9.14 1.17
CA ASN A 133 -35.08 -8.43 0.21
C ASN A 133 -33.59 -8.52 0.57
N GLN A 134 -33.23 -8.55 1.86
CA GLN A 134 -31.83 -8.77 2.26
C GLN A 134 -31.33 -10.16 1.88
N ARG A 135 -32.14 -11.21 2.05
CA ARG A 135 -31.74 -12.57 1.64
C ARG A 135 -31.50 -12.65 0.14
N GLU A 136 -32.37 -12.05 -0.66
CA GLU A 136 -32.20 -11.99 -2.12
C GLU A 136 -30.91 -11.25 -2.52
N ILE A 137 -30.58 -10.14 -1.84
CA ILE A 137 -29.33 -9.40 -2.07
C ILE A 137 -28.10 -10.22 -1.64
N LEU A 138 -28.20 -11.01 -0.56
CA LEU A 138 -27.11 -11.89 -0.11
C LEU A 138 -26.89 -13.05 -1.09
N GLU A 139 -27.95 -13.68 -1.60
CA GLU A 139 -27.86 -14.75 -2.61
C GLU A 139 -27.17 -14.26 -3.90
N GLN A 140 -27.52 -13.06 -4.38
CA GLN A 140 -26.84 -12.46 -5.54
C GLN A 140 -25.36 -12.18 -5.27
N GLN A 141 -24.99 -11.90 -4.02
CA GLN A 141 -23.61 -11.62 -3.63
C GLN A 141 -22.76 -12.88 -3.43
N ASP A 142 -23.36 -14.03 -3.08
CA ASP A 142 -22.66 -15.32 -2.97
C ASP A 142 -22.08 -15.78 -4.32
N VAL A 143 -22.81 -15.55 -5.42
CA VAL A 143 -22.30 -15.81 -6.78
C VAL A 143 -21.03 -15.01 -7.07
N GLN A 144 -20.93 -13.79 -6.54
CA GLN A 144 -19.72 -12.95 -6.67
C GLN A 144 -18.62 -13.31 -5.65
N LEU A 145 -18.94 -13.97 -4.54
CA LEU A 145 -17.96 -14.38 -3.53
C LEU A 145 -17.05 -15.50 -4.05
N ASN A 146 -17.53 -16.39 -4.90
CA ASN A 146 -16.68 -17.40 -5.55
C ASN A 146 -15.55 -16.77 -6.38
N ALA A 147 -15.87 -15.71 -7.13
CA ALA A 147 -14.88 -14.97 -7.92
C ALA A 147 -13.87 -14.21 -7.03
N LEU A 148 -14.31 -13.71 -5.88
CA LEU A 148 -13.44 -13.02 -4.93
C LEU A 148 -12.59 -13.97 -4.09
N ASN A 149 -13.10 -15.17 -3.78
CA ASN A 149 -12.33 -16.20 -3.10
C ASN A 149 -11.16 -16.65 -4.00
N SER A 150 -11.42 -16.80 -5.31
CA SER A 150 -10.35 -17.02 -6.29
C SER A 150 -9.33 -15.86 -6.29
N SER A 151 -9.80 -14.61 -6.28
CA SER A 151 -8.90 -13.44 -6.22
C SER A 151 -8.10 -13.33 -4.92
N ALA A 152 -8.70 -13.70 -3.79
CA ALA A 152 -8.06 -13.71 -2.47
C ALA A 152 -7.05 -14.85 -2.34
N SER A 153 -7.34 -16.02 -2.92
CA SER A 153 -6.38 -17.12 -3.06
C SER A 153 -5.18 -16.66 -3.88
N ASN A 154 -5.40 -16.05 -5.05
CA ASN A 154 -4.32 -15.54 -5.88
C ASN A 154 -3.48 -14.46 -5.16
N LEU A 155 -4.10 -13.60 -4.35
CA LEU A 155 -3.38 -12.61 -3.54
C LEU A 155 -2.58 -13.28 -2.41
N HIS A 156 -3.14 -14.31 -1.78
CA HIS A 156 -2.45 -15.10 -0.76
C HIS A 156 -1.21 -15.78 -1.36
N ASP A 157 -1.35 -16.38 -2.55
CA ASP A 157 -0.25 -17.01 -3.28
C ASP A 157 0.83 -15.98 -3.67
N ASN A 158 0.42 -14.79 -4.14
CA ASN A 158 1.35 -13.68 -4.40
C ASN A 158 2.02 -13.16 -3.13
N ALA A 159 1.32 -13.09 -2.00
CA ALA A 159 1.89 -12.68 -0.72
C ALA A 159 2.90 -13.70 -0.19
N MET A 160 2.64 -14.99 -0.38
CA MET A 160 3.60 -16.05 -0.09
C MET A 160 4.84 -15.95 -0.98
N ALA A 161 4.66 -15.69 -2.29
CA ALA A 161 5.76 -15.46 -3.21
C ALA A 161 6.62 -14.24 -2.82
N ILE A 162 5.98 -13.12 -2.45
CA ILE A 162 6.68 -11.92 -1.97
C ILE A 162 7.42 -12.19 -0.67
N ASN A 163 6.84 -12.95 0.27
CA ASN A 163 7.49 -13.30 1.53
C ASN A 163 8.74 -14.17 1.31
N VAL A 164 8.67 -15.12 0.39
CA VAL A 164 9.83 -15.93 -0.01
C VAL A 164 10.90 -15.06 -0.66
N GLU A 165 10.52 -14.16 -1.56
CA GLU A 165 11.45 -13.25 -2.23
C GLU A 165 12.10 -12.24 -1.27
N LEU A 166 11.35 -11.68 -0.31
CA LEU A 166 11.88 -10.84 0.77
C LEU A 166 12.86 -11.61 1.65
N THR A 167 12.55 -12.86 1.99
CA THR A 167 13.45 -13.73 2.76
C THR A 167 14.72 -14.01 1.98
N ASN A 168 14.62 -14.22 0.67
CA ASN A 168 15.75 -14.42 -0.23
C ASN A 168 16.61 -13.15 -0.36
N GLN A 169 15.99 -11.98 -0.49
CA GLN A 169 16.68 -10.68 -0.51
C GLN A 169 17.37 -10.39 0.81
N ASN A 170 16.75 -10.70 1.95
CA ASN A 170 17.40 -10.59 3.26
C ASN A 170 18.63 -11.51 3.38
N ARG A 171 18.55 -12.72 2.81
CA ARG A 171 19.68 -13.64 2.71
C ARG A 171 20.80 -13.11 1.80
N MET A 172 20.45 -12.48 0.67
CA MET A 172 21.43 -11.86 -0.23
C MET A 172 22.08 -10.62 0.40
N LEU A 173 21.34 -9.83 1.19
CA LEU A 173 21.89 -8.67 1.91
C LEU A 173 22.96 -9.06 2.95
N MET A 174 22.80 -10.21 3.62
CA MET A 174 23.85 -10.75 4.50
C MET A 174 25.13 -11.11 3.73
N GLY A 175 25.01 -11.62 2.50
CA GLY A 175 26.17 -11.90 1.65
C GLY A 175 26.85 -10.63 1.10
N VAL A 176 26.09 -9.56 0.91
CA VAL A 176 26.65 -8.24 0.53
C VAL A 176 27.48 -7.65 1.67
N ASP A 177 27.03 -7.79 2.92
CA ASP A 177 27.78 -7.35 4.12
C ASP A 177 29.13 -8.08 4.25
N GLU A 178 29.14 -9.40 4.04
CA GLU A 178 30.36 -10.21 4.02
C GLU A 178 31.35 -9.78 2.91
N SER A 179 30.83 -9.45 1.72
CA SER A 179 31.65 -8.95 0.61
C SER A 179 32.18 -7.52 0.83
N PHE A 180 31.43 -6.70 1.59
CA PHE A 180 31.83 -5.35 1.97
C PHE A 180 32.99 -5.40 2.99
N ASP A 181 32.90 -6.28 3.99
CA ASP A 181 33.97 -6.51 4.96
C ASP A 181 35.27 -6.97 4.27
N GLU A 182 35.20 -7.93 3.34
CA GLU A 182 36.39 -8.37 2.59
C GLU A 182 37.01 -7.22 1.77
N THR A 183 36.18 -6.39 1.15
CA THR A 183 36.63 -5.21 0.40
C THR A 183 37.26 -4.17 1.34
N GLN A 184 36.71 -3.96 2.53
CA GLN A 184 37.26 -3.08 3.56
C GLN A 184 38.63 -3.56 4.05
N PHE A 185 38.81 -4.86 4.28
CA PHE A 185 40.12 -5.42 4.64
C PHE A 185 41.16 -5.24 3.52
N ARG A 186 40.76 -5.42 2.26
CA ARG A 186 41.63 -5.17 1.09
C ARG A 186 41.99 -3.70 0.96
N LEU A 187 41.02 -2.79 1.09
CA LEU A 187 41.26 -1.34 1.07
C LEU A 187 42.16 -0.88 2.21
N HIS A 188 41.96 -1.38 3.42
CA HIS A 188 42.83 -1.07 4.57
C HIS A 188 44.27 -1.59 4.34
N SER A 189 44.42 -2.78 3.75
CA SER A 189 45.72 -3.34 3.39
C SER A 189 46.43 -2.51 2.31
N LEU A 190 45.68 -2.04 1.30
CA LEU A 190 46.20 -1.12 0.28
C LEU A 190 46.57 0.24 0.89
N GLY A 191 45.74 0.79 1.78
CA GLY A 191 46.01 2.03 2.48
C GLY A 191 47.29 1.97 3.31
N LYS A 192 47.52 0.87 4.03
CA LYS A 192 48.76 0.66 4.80
C LYS A 192 50.00 0.60 3.90
N ARG A 193 49.91 -0.04 2.74
CA ARG A 193 51.01 -0.08 1.75
C ARG A 193 51.29 1.30 1.16
N MET A 194 50.25 2.06 0.86
CA MET A 194 50.37 3.41 0.33
C MET A 194 50.98 4.37 1.36
N ALA A 195 50.61 4.24 2.64
CA ALA A 195 51.21 5.00 3.74
C ALA A 195 52.71 4.72 3.89
N ILE A 196 53.12 3.44 3.84
CA ILE A 196 54.54 3.05 3.90
C ILE A 196 55.31 3.58 2.68
N PHE A 197 54.71 3.56 1.49
CA PHE A 197 55.32 4.10 0.28
C PHE A 197 55.53 5.62 0.37
N LEU A 198 54.58 6.35 0.95
CA LEU A 198 54.69 7.79 1.18
C LEU A 198 55.75 8.14 2.25
N ASP A 199 55.96 7.28 3.24
CA ASP A 199 56.91 7.53 4.34
C ASP A 199 58.37 7.16 3.99
N THR A 200 58.62 6.48 2.86
CA THR A 200 59.97 6.04 2.43
C THR A 200 60.73 7.13 1.64
N ASN A 201 60.57 8.40 1.99
CA ASN A 201 61.51 9.44 1.53
C ASN A 201 62.72 9.46 2.47
N ASN A 202 63.84 8.82 2.11
CA ASN A 202 65.07 8.84 2.91
C ASN A 202 65.75 10.22 2.81
N PRO A 203 65.57 11.14 3.77
CA PRO A 203 66.05 12.51 3.62
C PRO A 203 67.58 12.61 3.70
N SER A 204 68.25 11.59 4.28
CA SER A 204 69.71 11.53 4.39
C SER A 204 70.41 11.31 3.05
N LEU A 205 69.85 10.46 2.18
CA LEU A 205 70.42 10.14 0.87
C LEU A 205 70.23 11.29 -0.12
N LEU A 206 69.05 11.92 -0.11
CA LEU A 206 68.76 13.08 -0.94
C LEU A 206 69.59 14.31 -0.51
N LYS A 207 69.76 14.54 0.80
CA LYS A 207 70.67 15.58 1.30
C LYS A 207 72.12 15.34 0.86
N LEU A 208 72.58 14.09 0.89
CA LEU A 208 73.94 13.75 0.46
C LEU A 208 74.15 14.01 -1.03
N VAL A 209 73.22 13.60 -1.89
CA VAL A 209 73.32 13.80 -3.35
C VAL A 209 73.29 15.30 -3.71
N ILE A 210 72.45 16.10 -3.05
CA ILE A 210 72.41 17.56 -3.29
C ILE A 210 73.73 18.24 -2.90
N ILE A 211 74.32 17.87 -1.75
CA ILE A 211 75.63 18.41 -1.32
C ILE A 211 76.75 17.99 -2.27
N LEU A 212 76.76 16.73 -2.72
CA LEU A 212 77.77 16.24 -3.66
C LEU A 212 77.66 16.97 -5.02
N SER A 213 76.44 17.18 -5.50
CA SER A 213 76.18 17.89 -6.75
C SER A 213 76.58 19.37 -6.67
N SER A 214 76.36 20.03 -5.54
CA SER A 214 76.75 21.43 -5.39
C SER A 214 78.26 21.61 -5.38
N ILE A 215 79.01 20.73 -4.68
CA ILE A 215 80.48 20.73 -4.66
C ILE A 215 81.06 20.48 -6.06
N ALA A 216 80.52 19.50 -6.78
CA ALA A 216 80.96 19.21 -8.16
C ALA A 216 80.73 20.41 -9.09
N MET A 217 79.60 21.11 -8.92
CA MET A 217 79.28 22.29 -9.73
C MET A 217 80.22 23.46 -9.42
N PHE A 218 80.60 23.66 -8.15
CA PHE A 218 81.61 24.65 -7.74
C PHE A 218 83.00 24.35 -8.33
N LEU A 219 83.44 23.10 -8.31
CA LEU A 219 84.72 22.69 -8.90
C LEU A 219 84.77 22.96 -10.42
N LEU A 220 83.67 22.67 -11.11
CA LEU A 220 83.57 22.92 -12.55
C LEU A 220 83.65 24.43 -12.85
N LEU A 221 83.00 25.25 -12.02
CA LEU A 221 83.05 26.71 -12.15
C LEU A 221 84.47 27.26 -11.90
N PHE A 222 85.19 26.72 -10.92
CA PHE A 222 86.57 27.12 -10.63
C PHE A 222 87.53 26.81 -11.79
N ILE A 223 87.40 25.64 -12.42
CA ILE A 223 88.19 25.25 -13.61
C ILE A 223 87.92 26.14 -14.82
N ILE A 224 86.69 26.66 -14.97
CA ILE A 224 86.36 27.56 -16.08
C ILE A 224 86.93 28.96 -15.86
N LEU A 225 87.04 29.39 -14.59
CA LEU A 225 87.39 30.76 -14.24
C LEU A 225 88.89 31.00 -14.05
N PHE A 226 89.69 29.93 -13.87
CA PHE A 226 91.13 29.97 -13.63
C PHE A 226 91.88 29.06 -14.60
#